data_AF-A0A7K2ZS96-F1
#
_entry.id   AF-A0A7K2ZS96-F1
#
_cell.length_a   1.000
_cell.length_b   1.000
_cell.length_c   1.000
_cell.angle_alpha   90.00
_cell.angle_beta   90.00
_cell.angle_gamma   90.00
#
_symmetry.space_group_name_H-M   'P 1'
#
loop_
_entity.id
_entity.type
_entity.pdbx_description
1 polymer ?
#
loop_
_entity_poly.entity_id
_entity_poly.type
_entity_poly.pdbx_seq_one_letter_code
_entity_poly.pdbx_strand_id
1 'polypeptide(L)' 'MLEPGDERAGAWLRQTGPVELLRALRSADGSAERLPRMTAVRLEGYRLRAAAAEPERDLAAVAAVGGRLVCPGDRE' A
#
# COMPACT_ATOMS: atom_id res chain seq x y z
N MET A 1 2.62 -6.51 -5.03
CA MET A 1 2.75 -6.34 -3.58
C MET A 1 3.85 -5.30 -3.40
N LEU A 2 3.77 -4.42 -2.41
CA LEU A 2 4.96 -3.67 -2.02
C LEU A 2 5.83 -4.70 -1.32
N GLU A 3 6.82 -5.23 -2.01
CA GLU A 3 7.70 -6.24 -1.43
C GLU A 3 8.41 -5.61 -0.22
N PRO A 4 8.53 -6.34 0.91
CA PRO A 4 9.41 -5.92 1.99
C PRO A 4 10.81 -5.64 1.43
N GLY A 5 11.30 -4.41 1.60
CA GLY A 5 12.56 -3.95 1.02
C GLY A 5 12.45 -3.17 -0.30
N ASP A 6 11.24 -2.96 -0.86
CA ASP A 6 11.06 -1.97 -1.94
C ASP A 6 11.24 -0.55 -1.38
N GLU A 7 12.46 -0.01 -1.53
CA GLU A 7 12.84 1.31 -1.02
C GLU A 7 11.95 2.43 -1.57
N ARG A 8 11.42 2.28 -2.79
CA ARG A 8 10.56 3.29 -3.43
C ARG A 8 9.19 3.30 -2.77
N ALA A 9 8.62 2.11 -2.61
CA ALA A 9 7.39 1.91 -1.87
C ALA A 9 7.48 2.48 -0.45
N GLY A 10 8.57 2.13 0.26
CA GLY A 10 8.83 2.65 1.60
C GLY A 10 9.00 4.17 1.61
N ALA A 11 9.66 4.75 0.61
CA ALA A 11 9.79 6.19 0.50
C ALA A 11 8.44 6.88 0.25
N TRP A 12 7.58 6.32 -0.61
CA TRP A 12 6.23 6.87 -0.80
C TRP A 12 5.41 6.77 0.47
N LEU A 13 5.40 5.61 1.15
CA LEU A 13 4.70 5.43 2.42
C LEU A 13 5.11 6.46 3.48
N ARG A 14 6.40 6.78 3.58
CA ARG A 14 6.90 7.82 4.49
C ARG A 14 6.50 9.24 4.09
N GLN A 15 6.33 9.50 2.79
CA GLN A 15 6.03 10.84 2.26
C GLN A 15 4.53 11.15 2.26
N THR A 16 3.70 10.23 1.79
CA THR A 16 2.24 10.42 1.64
C THR A 16 1.42 9.74 2.71
N GLY A 17 2.01 8.81 3.47
CA GLY A 17 1.26 7.95 4.40
C GLY A 17 0.50 6.83 3.68
N PRO A 18 0.13 5.76 4.40
CA PRO A 18 -0.48 4.56 3.82
C PRO A 18 -1.86 4.82 3.23
N VAL A 19 -2.68 5.62 3.91
CA VAL A 19 -4.06 5.92 3.48
C VAL A 19 -4.05 6.72 2.17
N GLU A 20 -3.29 7.80 2.10
CA GLU A 20 -3.28 8.64 0.90
C GLU A 20 -2.56 7.99 -0.27
N LEU A 21 -1.55 7.15 0.00
CA LEU A 21 -0.98 6.31 -1.05
C LEU A 21 -2.03 5.36 -1.64
N LEU A 22 -2.83 4.68 -0.79
CA LEU A 22 -3.87 3.78 -1.27
C LEU A 22 -4.97 4.54 -2.03
N ARG A 23 -5.39 5.72 -1.56
CA ARG A 23 -6.35 6.58 -2.29
C ARG A 23 -5.82 7.01 -3.64
N ALA A 24 -4.57 7.47 -3.71
CA ALA A 24 -3.94 7.87 -4.96
C ALA A 24 -3.88 6.69 -5.96
N LEU A 25 -3.52 5.50 -5.49
CA LEU A 25 -3.47 4.29 -6.32
C LEU A 25 -4.85 3.84 -6.82
N ARG A 26 -5.94 4.15 -6.12
CA ARG A 26 -7.32 3.86 -6.56
C ARG A 26 -7.90 4.96 -7.46
N SER A 27 -7.37 6.17 -7.37
CA SER A 27 -7.88 7.31 -8.14
C SER A 27 -7.40 7.28 -9.60
N ALA A 28 -8.24 7.82 -10.48
CA ALA A 28 -7.94 8.04 -11.90
C ALA A 28 -7.52 9.50 -12.18
N ASP A 29 -7.28 10.31 -11.15
CA ASP A 29 -6.99 11.75 -11.24
C ASP A 29 -5.51 12.12 -11.51
N GLY A 30 -4.66 11.14 -11.82
CA GLY A 30 -3.25 11.38 -12.07
C GLY A 30 -2.40 11.54 -10.79
N SER A 31 -2.94 11.33 -9.59
CA SER A 31 -2.20 11.50 -8.32
C SER A 31 -1.07 10.48 -8.17
N ALA A 32 -1.30 9.21 -8.53
CA ALA A 32 -0.29 8.16 -8.43
C ALA A 32 0.86 8.33 -9.45
N GLU A 33 0.56 8.89 -10.62
CA GLU A 33 1.52 9.20 -11.70
C GLU A 33 2.55 10.26 -11.25
N ARG A 34 2.20 11.09 -10.26
CA ARG A 34 3.10 12.10 -9.68
C ARG A 34 4.08 11.53 -8.65
N LEU A 35 3.94 10.26 -8.26
CA LEU A 35 4.87 9.64 -7.31
C LEU A 35 6.27 9.50 -7.94
N PRO A 36 7.34 9.87 -7.21
CA PRO A 36 8.70 9.82 -7.74
C PRO A 36 9.07 8.43 -8.28
N ARG A 37 9.56 8.39 -9.52
CA ARG A 37 9.97 7.15 -10.23
C ARG A 37 8.82 6.16 -10.48
N MET A 38 7.57 6.62 -10.49
CA MET A 38 6.44 5.82 -10.97
C MET A 38 6.57 5.58 -12.48
N THR A 39 6.26 4.36 -12.91
CA THR A 39 6.16 4.00 -14.35
C THR A 39 4.77 3.43 -14.63
N ALA A 40 4.32 3.49 -15.88
CA ALA A 40 2.99 3.01 -16.28
C ALA A 40 2.76 1.53 -15.90
N VAL A 41 3.74 0.66 -16.21
CA VAL A 41 3.69 -0.77 -15.87
C VAL A 41 3.55 -0.99 -14.36
N ARG A 42 4.27 -0.19 -13.56
CA ARG A 42 4.23 -0.33 -12.10
C ARG A 42 2.87 0.14 -11.55
N LEU A 43 2.39 1.26 -12.08
CA LEU A 43 1.10 1.82 -11.69
C LEU A 43 -0.05 0.87 -12.01
N GLU A 44 -0.06 0.26 -13.20
CA GLU A 44 -1.05 -0.75 -13.58
C GLU A 44 -1.05 -1.93 -12.58
N GLY A 45 0.14 -2.45 -12.27
CA GLY A 45 0.28 -3.53 -11.29
C GLY A 45 -0.14 -3.14 -9.87
N TYR A 46 0.04 -1.88 -9.46
CA TYR A 46 -0.46 -1.40 -8.17
C TYR A 46 -1.97 -1.17 -8.18
N ARG A 47 -2.54 -0.60 -9.25
CA ARG A 47 -3.99 -0.39 -9.42
C ARG A 47 -4.76 -1.70 -9.30
N LEU A 48 -4.30 -2.76 -9.96
CA LEU A 48 -4.93 -4.08 -9.90
C LEU A 48 -5.03 -4.61 -8.46
N ARG A 49 -3.96 -4.43 -7.66
CA ARG A 49 -3.92 -4.91 -6.27
C ARG A 49 -4.64 -3.98 -5.31
N ALA A 50 -4.52 -2.68 -5.52
CA ALA A 50 -5.24 -1.68 -4.74
C ALA A 50 -6.74 -1.88 -4.89
N ALA A 51 -7.24 -2.21 -6.10
CA ALA A 51 -8.65 -2.51 -6.32
C ALA A 51 -9.17 -3.65 -5.43
N ALA A 52 -8.36 -4.70 -5.22
CA ALA A 52 -8.74 -5.87 -4.44
C ALA A 52 -8.44 -5.76 -2.93
N ALA A 53 -7.72 -4.74 -2.48
CA ALA A 53 -7.40 -4.58 -1.06
C ALA A 53 -8.64 -4.17 -0.27
N GLU A 54 -8.84 -4.71 0.93
CA GLU A 54 -9.91 -4.28 1.85
C GLU A 54 -9.32 -4.10 3.26
N PRO A 55 -8.50 -3.07 3.51
CA PRO A 55 -7.72 -2.96 4.74
C PRO A 55 -8.55 -3.02 6.02
N GLU A 56 -9.73 -2.39 6.03
CA GLU A 56 -10.64 -2.40 7.16
C GLU A 56 -11.18 -3.81 7.45
N ARG A 57 -11.49 -4.58 6.40
CA ARG A 57 -11.95 -5.97 6.50
C ARG A 57 -10.80 -6.87 6.99
N ASP A 58 -9.61 -6.69 6.44
CA ASP A 58 -8.42 -7.46 6.81
C ASP A 58 -8.07 -7.23 8.29
N LEU A 59 -8.10 -5.98 8.75
CA LEU A 59 -7.87 -5.62 10.15
C LEU A 59 -8.94 -6.21 11.08
N ALA A 60 -10.23 -6.13 10.68
CA ALA A 60 -11.32 -6.71 11.46
C ALA A 60 -11.19 -8.24 11.56
N ALA A 61 -10.79 -8.91 10.48
CA ALA A 61 -10.58 -10.36 10.45
C ALA A 61 -9.45 -10.78 11.40
N VAL A 62 -8.32 -10.05 11.40
CA VAL A 62 -7.20 -10.29 12.32
C VAL A 62 -7.62 -10.08 13.78
N ALA A 63 -8.34 -8.99 14.06
CA ALA A 63 -8.83 -8.70 15.41
C ALA A 63 -9.80 -9.78 15.93
N ALA A 64 -10.67 -10.31 15.07
CA ALA A 64 -11.64 -11.35 15.43
C ALA A 64 -11.00 -12.67 15.90
N VAL A 65 -9.78 -12.96 15.45
CA VAL A 65 -9.01 -14.14 15.88
C VAL A 65 -7.99 -13.84 16.97
N GLY A 66 -7.99 -12.62 17.53
CA GLY A 66 -7.01 -12.17 18.52
C GLY A 66 -5.59 -12.02 17.95
N GLY A 67 -5.46 -11.93 16.63
CA GLY A 67 -4.18 -11.75 15.94
C GLY A 67 -3.69 -10.31 16.00
N ARG A 68 -2.43 -10.11 15.59
CA ARG A 68 -1.83 -8.78 15.40
C ARG A 68 -1.04 -8.74 14.10
N LEU A 69 -1.07 -7.61 13.42
CA LEU A 69 -0.18 -7.36 12.28
C LEU A 69 1.16 -6.86 12.80
N VAL A 70 2.25 -7.45 12.30
CA VAL A 70 3.61 -7.10 12.69
C VAL A 70 4.27 -6.35 11.53
N CYS A 71 4.85 -5.19 11.83
CA CYS A 71 5.63 -4.45 10.84
C CYS A 71 6.96 -5.18 10.57
N PRO A 72 7.43 -5.25 9.31
CA PRO A 72 8.76 -5.78 9.03
C PRO A 72 9.83 -5.06 9.87
N GLY A 73 10.52 -5.79 10.75
CA GLY A 73 11.52 -5.25 11.68
C GLY A 73 11.08 -5.16 13.15
N ASP A 74 9.81 -5.38 13.45
CA ASP A 74 9.37 -5.61 14.84
C ASP A 74 9.80 -7.01 15.32
N ARG A 75 10.01 -7.17 16.64
CA ARG A 75 10.17 -8.51 17.23
C ARG A 75 8.80 -9.21 17.21
N GLU A 76 8.75 -10.37 16.55
CA GLU A 76 7.60 -11.30 16.61
C GLU A 76 7.28 -11.79 18.02
#